data_AF-A0ABC8UI81-F1
#
_entry.id   AF-A0ABC8UI81-F1
#
_cell.length_a   1.000
_cell.length_b   1.000
_cell.length_c   1.000
_cell.angle_alpha   90.00
_cell.angle_beta   90.00
_cell.angle_gamma   90.00
#
_symmetry.space_group_name_H-M   'P 1'
#
loop_
_entity.id
_entity.type
_entity.pdbx_description
1 polymer ?
#
loop_
_entity_poly.entity_id
_entity_poly.type
_entity_poly.pdbx_seq_one_letter_code
_entity_poly.pdbx_strand_id
1 'polypeptide(L)'
;RNSVGNGLNKGASAIVYWELWKERCRRIYEGLRITPNMVIQKAKKWLGHYARIIKPKVKGSLQEQVTLRCLNASIKPVLMEKWVRWDLPNDGELKLNVDGACKGNPGISGGGMVFRNQWG
;
A
#
# COMPACT_ATOMS: atom_id res chain seq x y z
N ARG A 1 17.26 6.27 8.27
CA ARG A 1 15.80 6.14 7.99
C ARG A 1 15.43 4.65 7.88
N ASN A 2 15.42 3.89 8.98
CA ASN A 2 15.10 2.43 9.02
C ASN A 2 14.04 2.08 10.10
N SER A 3 13.42 3.08 10.73
CA SER A 3 12.57 2.89 11.91
C SER A 3 11.16 2.37 11.61
N VAL A 4 10.63 2.61 10.40
CA VAL A 4 9.24 2.24 10.06
C VAL A 4 9.09 0.75 9.75
N GLY A 5 10.10 0.12 9.12
CA GLY A 5 10.09 -1.33 8.85
C GLY A 5 10.22 -2.19 10.12
N ASN A 6 10.96 -1.70 11.12
CA ASN A 6 11.17 -2.41 12.38
C ASN A 6 9.91 -2.46 13.27
N GLY A 7 9.05 -1.44 13.24
CA GLY A 7 7.80 -1.42 14.00
C GLY A 7 6.73 -2.39 13.46
N LEU A 8 6.67 -2.54 12.12
CA LEU A 8 5.74 -3.46 11.47
C LEU A 8 6.06 -4.92 11.82
N ASN A 9 7.35 -5.28 11.79
CA ASN A 9 7.81 -6.63 12.13
C ASN A 9 7.55 -6.97 13.61
N LYS A 10 7.85 -6.06 14.54
CA LYS A 10 7.61 -6.31 15.98
C LYS A 10 6.13 -6.51 16.31
N GLY A 11 5.24 -5.67 15.78
CA GLY A 11 3.80 -5.78 16.01
C GLY A 11 3.19 -7.03 15.35
N ALA A 12 3.65 -7.37 14.14
CA ALA A 12 3.21 -8.59 13.47
C ALA A 12 3.61 -9.86 14.24
N SER A 13 4.86 -9.94 14.72
CA SER A 13 5.32 -11.05 15.55
C SER A 13 4.51 -11.17 16.86
N ALA A 14 4.22 -10.05 17.51
CA ALA A 14 3.41 -10.05 18.74
C ALA A 14 2.00 -10.64 18.51
N ILE A 15 1.34 -10.30 17.40
CA ILE A 15 0.03 -10.86 17.04
C ILE A 15 0.10 -12.38 16.85
N VAL A 16 1.12 -12.88 16.16
CA VAL A 16 1.30 -14.32 15.93
C VAL A 16 1.54 -15.05 17.24
N TYR A 17 2.47 -14.56 18.07
CA TYR A 17 2.74 -15.16 19.39
C TYR A 17 1.50 -15.15 20.29
N TRP A 18 0.72 -14.08 20.26
CA TRP A 18 -0.51 -13.96 21.03
C TRP A 18 -1.58 -14.99 20.63
N GLU A 19 -1.81 -15.20 19.33
CA GLU A 19 -2.77 -16.23 18.88
C GLU A 19 -2.31 -17.64 19.23
N LEU A 20 -1.00 -17.93 19.10
CA LEU A 20 -0.43 -19.23 19.52
C LEU A 20 -0.55 -19.46 21.02
N TRP A 21 -0.23 -18.45 21.82
CA TRP A 21 -0.33 -18.54 23.28
C TRP A 21 -1.77 -18.77 23.73
N LYS A 22 -2.74 -18.00 23.21
CA LYS A 22 -4.17 -18.20 23.51
C LYS A 22 -4.64 -19.60 23.14
N GLU A 23 -4.24 -20.11 21.98
CA GLU A 23 -4.59 -21.47 21.57
C GLU A 23 -4.06 -22.51 22.54
N ARG A 24 -2.77 -22.40 22.91
CA ARG A 24 -2.17 -23.29 23.89
C ARG A 24 -2.93 -23.26 25.22
N CYS A 25 -3.28 -22.07 25.71
CA CYS A 25 -4.06 -21.93 26.94
C CYS A 25 -5.44 -22.59 26.82
N ARG A 26 -6.19 -22.34 25.74
CA ARG A 26 -7.50 -22.99 25.53
C ARG A 26 -7.40 -24.50 25.46
N ARG A 27 -6.36 -25.03 24.82
CA ARG A 27 -6.12 -26.48 24.78
C ARG A 27 -5.85 -27.07 26.16
N ILE A 28 -5.05 -26.39 26.97
CA ILE A 28 -4.64 -26.87 28.31
C ILE A 28 -5.80 -26.75 29.31
N TYR A 29 -6.50 -25.62 29.32
CA TYR A 29 -7.44 -25.27 30.39
C TYR A 29 -8.92 -25.46 30.02
N GLU A 30 -9.27 -25.36 28.74
CA GLU A 30 -10.67 -25.45 28.27
C GLU A 30 -10.95 -26.76 27.51
N GLY A 31 -9.91 -27.58 27.25
CA GLY A 31 -10.03 -28.83 26.48
C GLY A 31 -10.40 -28.64 25.01
N LEU A 32 -10.46 -27.40 24.53
CA LEU A 32 -10.85 -27.08 23.16
C LEU A 32 -9.69 -27.36 22.20
N ARG A 33 -9.96 -28.15 21.15
CA ARG A 33 -9.00 -28.42 20.06
C ARG A 33 -9.39 -27.64 18.82
N ILE A 34 -8.69 -26.53 18.60
CA ILE A 34 -8.84 -25.76 17.37
C ILE A 34 -7.75 -26.19 16.39
N THR A 35 -8.07 -26.28 15.10
CA THR A 35 -7.08 -26.73 14.10
C THR A 35 -6.00 -25.68 13.88
N PRO A 36 -4.76 -26.05 13.52
CA PRO A 36 -3.70 -25.09 13.19
C PRO A 36 -4.15 -24.07 12.14
N ASN A 37 -4.94 -24.50 11.14
CA ASN A 37 -5.52 -23.62 10.13
C ASN A 37 -6.40 -22.51 10.74
N MET A 38 -7.22 -22.82 11.75
CA MET A 38 -8.03 -21.81 12.43
C MET A 38 -7.18 -20.79 13.19
N VAL A 39 -6.06 -21.21 13.78
CA VAL A 39 -5.10 -20.29 14.44
C VAL A 39 -4.46 -19.38 13.41
N ILE A 40 -4.04 -19.93 12.27
CA ILE A 40 -3.47 -19.17 11.15
C ILE A 40 -4.48 -18.14 10.63
N GLN A 41 -5.75 -18.52 10.47
CA GLN A 41 -6.79 -17.60 9.99
C GLN A 41 -7.08 -16.49 11.00
N LYS A 42 -7.09 -16.79 12.31
CA LYS A 42 -7.21 -15.77 13.36
C LYS A 42 -6.04 -14.80 13.31
N ALA A 43 -4.81 -15.29 13.21
CA ALA A 43 -3.61 -14.45 13.09
C ALA A 43 -3.66 -13.58 11.84
N LYS A 44 -3.97 -14.15 10.67
CA LYS A 44 -4.13 -13.42 9.40
C LYS A 44 -5.17 -12.30 9.51
N LYS A 45 -6.31 -12.58 10.15
CA LYS A 45 -7.36 -11.57 10.37
C LYS A 45 -6.83 -10.39 11.17
N TRP A 46 -6.18 -10.64 12.31
CA TRP A 46 -5.60 -9.58 13.15
C TRP A 46 -4.47 -8.82 12.46
N LEU A 47 -3.60 -9.52 11.73
CA LEU A 47 -2.56 -8.89 10.92
C LEU A 47 -3.15 -7.97 9.84
N GLY A 48 -4.25 -8.36 9.21
CA GLY A 48 -4.95 -7.49 8.26
C GLY A 48 -5.54 -6.23 8.91
N HIS A 49 -6.12 -6.35 10.11
CA HIS A 49 -6.57 -5.19 10.89
C HIS A 49 -5.39 -4.27 11.26
N TYR A 50 -4.29 -4.84 11.75
CA TYR A 50 -3.08 -4.11 12.11
C TYR A 50 -2.48 -3.37 10.91
N ALA A 51 -2.36 -4.05 9.76
CA ALA A 51 -1.86 -3.45 8.51
C ALA A 51 -2.74 -2.28 8.04
N ARG A 52 -4.06 -2.34 8.25
CA ARG A 52 -4.98 -1.23 7.92
C ARG A 52 -4.80 -0.01 8.81
N ILE A 53 -4.43 -0.20 10.07
CA ILE A 53 -4.19 0.88 11.03
C ILE A 53 -2.87 1.58 10.70
N ILE A 54 -1.80 0.82 10.54
CA ILE A 54 -0.45 1.36 10.35
C ILE A 54 -0.22 1.92 8.95
N LYS A 55 -1.04 1.53 7.95
CA LYS A 55 -1.00 2.00 6.54
C LYS A 55 0.43 2.07 6.01
N PRO A 56 1.14 0.93 5.94
CA PRO A 56 2.55 0.93 5.65
C PRO A 56 2.81 1.56 4.27
N LYS A 57 3.70 2.54 4.22
CA LYS A 57 4.21 3.09 2.96
C LYS A 57 5.20 2.08 2.39
N VAL A 58 4.82 1.41 1.31
CA VAL A 58 5.58 0.30 0.76
C VAL A 58 6.17 0.75 -0.57
N LYS A 59 7.49 0.85 -0.64
CA LYS A 59 8.23 1.13 -1.90
C LYS A 59 8.41 -0.14 -2.76
N GLY A 60 7.51 -1.11 -2.59
CA GLY A 60 7.93 -2.49 -2.40
C GLY A 60 8.10 -3.36 -3.63
N SER A 61 9.03 -4.30 -3.48
CA SER A 61 9.24 -5.44 -4.38
C SER A 61 7.96 -6.27 -4.56
N LEU A 62 7.92 -7.13 -5.58
CA LEU A 62 6.76 -8.00 -5.85
C LEU A 62 6.34 -8.82 -4.62
N GLN A 63 7.30 -9.32 -3.85
CA GLN A 63 7.06 -10.12 -2.65
C GLN A 63 6.27 -9.34 -1.59
N GLU A 64 6.64 -8.09 -1.32
CA GLU A 64 5.97 -7.26 -0.32
C GLU A 64 4.53 -6.91 -0.74
N GLN A 65 4.32 -6.66 -2.04
CA GLN A 65 2.99 -6.42 -2.60
C GLN A 65 2.09 -7.66 -2.45
N VAL A 66 2.62 -8.85 -2.74
CA VAL A 66 1.90 -10.12 -2.56
C VAL A 66 1.56 -10.35 -1.09
N THR A 67 2.51 -10.16 -0.16
CA THR A 67 2.26 -10.31 1.27
C THR A 67 1.15 -9.37 1.77
N LEU A 68 1.15 -8.10 1.36
CA LEU A 68 0.12 -7.14 1.76
C LEU A 68 -1.26 -7.48 1.17
N ARG A 69 -1.31 -7.99 -0.06
CA ARG A 69 -2.55 -8.52 -0.66
C ARG A 69 -3.07 -9.71 0.12
N CYS A 70 -2.21 -10.66 0.50
CA CYS A 70 -2.61 -11.82 1.33
C CYS A 70 -3.15 -11.40 2.71
N LEU A 71 -2.73 -10.24 3.23
CA LEU A 71 -3.22 -9.68 4.48
C LEU A 71 -4.45 -8.76 4.32
N ASN A 72 -4.95 -8.59 3.09
CA ASN A 72 -6.05 -7.68 2.76
C ASN A 72 -5.81 -6.25 3.29
N ALA A 73 -4.55 -5.82 3.26
CA ALA A 73 -4.14 -4.49 3.68
C ALA A 73 -4.49 -3.46 2.60
N SER A 74 -5.06 -2.31 3.00
CA SER A 74 -5.27 -1.19 2.08
C SER A 74 -3.91 -0.54 1.80
N ILE A 75 -3.35 -0.84 0.62
CA ILE A 75 -2.09 -0.26 0.15
C ILE A 75 -2.41 1.14 -0.37
N LYS A 76 -1.84 2.17 0.26
CA LYS A 76 -1.84 3.51 -0.36
C LYS A 76 -0.74 3.52 -1.43
N PRO A 77 -1.04 3.93 -2.68
CA PRO A 77 0.01 4.14 -3.66
C PRO A 77 1.02 5.13 -3.09
N VAL A 78 2.30 4.80 -3.22
CA VAL A 78 3.36 5.75 -2.87
C VAL A 78 3.25 6.87 -3.89
N LEU A 79 2.87 8.06 -3.43
CA LEU A 79 2.90 9.25 -4.26
C LEU A 79 4.37 9.53 -4.60
N MET A 80 4.74 9.31 -5.85
CA MET A 80 6.08 9.62 -6.34
C MET A 80 6.06 11.06 -6.83
N GLU A 81 6.53 11.97 -6.00
CA GLU A 81 6.79 13.34 -6.43
C GLU A 81 8.05 13.33 -7.29
N LYS A 82 7.89 13.52 -8.59
CA LYS A 82 8.99 13.74 -9.51
C LYS A 82 9.05 15.24 -9.80
N TRP A 83 10.20 15.84 -9.55
CA TRP A 83 10.47 17.18 -10.06
C TRP A 83 10.58 17.09 -11.59
N VAL A 84 9.65 17.75 -12.27
CA VAL A 84 9.65 17.85 -13.73
C VAL A 84 10.12 19.26 -14.08
N ARG A 85 11.14 19.35 -14.94
CA ARG A 85 11.56 20.61 -15.54
C ARG A 85 10.81 20.83 -16.85
N TRP A 86 10.47 22.08 -17.12
CA TRP A 86 9.87 22.51 -18.37
C TRP A 86 10.98 22.82 -19.38
N ASP A 87 11.66 21.78 -19.84
CA ASP A 87 12.69 21.94 -20.87
C ASP A 87 12.03 22.11 -22.24
N LEU A 88 12.67 22.80 -23.17
CA LEU A 88 12.20 22.86 -24.56
C LEU A 88 12.42 21.48 -25.24
N PRO A 89 11.61 21.10 -26.24
CA PRO A 89 11.91 19.97 -27.12
C PRO A 89 13.25 20.18 -27.85
N ASN A 90 13.92 19.09 -28.23
CA ASN A 90 15.07 19.22 -29.12
C ASN A 90 14.63 19.64 -30.53
N ASP A 91 15.58 20.06 -31.37
CA ASP A 91 15.30 20.40 -32.77
C ASP A 91 14.70 19.20 -33.50
N GLY A 92 13.57 19.42 -34.19
CA GLY A 92 12.80 18.36 -34.85
C GLY A 92 11.88 17.54 -33.94
N GLU A 93 11.84 17.80 -32.63
CA GLU A 93 10.90 17.17 -31.71
C GLU A 93 9.65 18.04 -31.46
N LEU A 94 8.52 17.38 -31.20
CA LEU A 94 7.26 18.03 -30.83
C LEU A 94 6.84 17.56 -29.44
N LYS A 95 6.57 18.51 -28.53
CA LYS A 95 6.04 18.24 -27.20
C LYS A 95 4.56 18.56 -27.16
N LEU A 96 3.76 17.56 -26.81
CA LEU A 96 2.34 17.73 -26.53
C LEU A 96 2.13 17.88 -25.02
N ASN A 97 1.61 19.03 -24.60
CA ASN A 97 1.15 19.26 -23.24
C ASN A 97 -0.37 19.19 -23.20
N VAL A 98 -0.92 18.38 -22.29
CA VAL A 98 -2.36 18.23 -22.10
C VAL A 98 -2.71 18.57 -20.66
N ASP A 99 -3.85 19.21 -20.46
CA ASP A 99 -4.41 19.49 -19.14
C ASP A 99 -5.92 19.26 -19.14
N GLY A 100 -6.48 18.98 -17.97
CA GLY A 100 -7.90 18.72 -17.78
C GLY A 100 -8.44 19.45 -16.56
N ALA A 101 -9.61 20.06 -16.71
CA ALA A 101 -10.32 20.75 -15.64
C ALA A 101 -11.73 20.19 -15.46
N CYS A 102 -12.22 20.19 -14.23
CA CYS A 102 -13.58 19.74 -13.90
C CYS A 102 -14.24 20.69 -12.89
N LYS A 103 -15.46 21.12 -13.16
CA LYS A 103 -16.26 21.96 -12.26
C LYS A 103 -17.03 21.08 -11.27
N GLY A 104 -16.34 20.68 -10.19
CA GLY A 104 -16.83 19.71 -9.19
C GLY A 104 -16.41 18.27 -9.53
N ASN A 105 -16.22 17.40 -8.54
CA ASN A 105 -15.85 16.00 -8.79
C ASN A 105 -16.83 15.04 -8.08
N PRO A 106 -17.87 14.51 -8.77
CA PRO A 106 -18.12 14.61 -10.22
C PRO A 106 -18.81 15.92 -10.66
N GLY A 107 -18.57 16.36 -11.90
CA GLY A 107 -19.07 17.62 -12.48
C GLY A 107 -18.75 17.76 -13.98
N ILE A 108 -19.07 18.91 -14.60
CA ILE A 108 -18.75 19.18 -16.02
C ILE A 108 -17.24 19.28 -16.19
N SER A 109 -16.67 18.51 -17.11
CA SER A 109 -15.24 18.48 -17.39
C SER A 109 -14.89 18.98 -18.80
N GLY A 110 -13.64 19.44 -18.95
CA GLY A 110 -13.04 19.83 -20.22
C GLY A 110 -11.56 19.51 -20.23
N GLY A 111 -10.99 19.33 -21.42
CA GLY A 111 -9.55 19.10 -21.62
C GLY A 111 -8.99 20.06 -22.67
N GLY A 112 -7.73 20.45 -22.50
CA GLY A 112 -6.99 21.29 -23.42
C GLY A 112 -5.66 20.67 -23.80
N MET A 113 -5.15 21.03 -24.98
CA MET A 113 -3.85 20.58 -25.46
C MET A 113 -3.07 21.68 -26.18
N VAL A 114 -1.74 21.67 -26.04
CA VAL A 114 -0.82 22.59 -26.71
C VAL A 114 0.35 21.79 -27.29
N PHE A 115 0.64 22.01 -28.57
CA PHE A 115 1.86 21.52 -29.21
C PHE A 115 2.94 22.58 -29.11
N ARG A 116 4.14 22.19 -28.71
CA ARG A 116 5.33 23.03 -28.60
C ARG A 116 6.46 22.42 -29.40
N ASN A 117 7.25 23.28 -30.02
CA ASN A 117 8.47 22.88 -30.72
C ASN A 117 9.68 23.44 -29.96
N GLN A 118 10.87 23.36 -30.55
CA GLN A 118 12.13 23.82 -29.96
C GLN A 118 12.18 25.32 -29.61
N TRP A 119 11.23 26.13 -30.11
CA TRP A 119 11.13 27.56 -29.80
C TRP A 119 10.09 27.89 -28.71
N GLY A 120 9.31 26.91 -28.26
CA GLY A 120 8.30 27.05 -27.19
C GLY A 120 6.87 26.80 -27.64
#